data_AF-A0A0P0YVW3-F1
#
_entry.id   AF-A0A0P0YVW3-F1
#
_cell.length_a   1.000
_cell.length_b   1.000
_cell.length_c   1.000
_cell.angle_alpha   90.00
_cell.angle_beta   90.00
_cell.angle_gamma   90.00
#
_symmetry.space_group_name_H-M   'P 1'
#
loop_
_entity.id
_entity.type
_entity.pdbx_description
1 polymer ?
#
loop_
_entity_poly.entity_id
_entity_poly.type
_entity_poly.pdbx_seq_one_letter_code
_entity_poly.pdbx_strand_id
1 'polypeptide(L)' 'MVLDDGMHRREVRLTDQTMGLYLPPMVWGVQYKFDRESVLMVAASHLYESNDYIRDYGDFLKLAAASSKS' A
#
# COMPACT_ATOMS: atom_id res chain seq x y z
N MET A 1 2.91 1.91 9.03
CA MET A 1 2.23 1.92 7.71
C MET A 1 0.75 1.64 7.92
N VAL A 2 -0.13 2.36 7.24
CA VAL A 2 -1.55 2.00 7.12
C VAL A 2 -1.75 1.30 5.77
N LEU A 3 -2.51 0.21 5.77
CA LEU A 3 -2.89 -0.56 4.59
C LEU A 3 -4.41 -0.67 4.56
N ASP A 4 -5.01 -0.46 3.40
CA ASP A 4 -6.46 -0.50 3.20
C ASP A 4 -6.77 -1.24 1.90
N ASP A 5 -7.55 -2.32 1.97
CA ASP A 5 -7.98 -3.10 0.79
C ASP A 5 -9.35 -2.61 0.25
N GLY A 6 -9.88 -1.51 0.79
CA GLY A 6 -11.20 -0.97 0.47
C GLY A 6 -12.32 -1.49 1.37
N MET A 7 -12.08 -2.56 2.14
CA MET A 7 -13.03 -3.16 3.08
C MET A 7 -12.49 -3.19 4.52
N HIS A 8 -11.21 -3.49 4.67
CA HIS A 8 -10.49 -3.59 5.92
C HIS A 8 -9.28 -2.68 5.92
N ARG A 9 -9.14 -1.93 7.01
CA ARG A 9 -7.95 -1.13 7.29
C ARG A 9 -7.13 -1.78 8.39
N ARG A 10 -5.81 -1.86 8.19
CA ARG A 10 -4.84 -2.35 9.18
C ARG A 10 -3.68 -1.39 9.31
N GLU A 11 -3.15 -1.28 10.53
CA GLU A 11 -1.91 -0.58 10.80
C GLU A 11 -0.83 -1.59 11.19
N VAL A 12 0.34 -1.49 10.55
CA VAL A 12 1.49 -2.35 10.82
C VAL A 12 2.72 -1.49 11.05
N ARG A 13 3.50 -1.80 12.09
CA ARG A 13 4.82 -1.19 12.32
C ARG A 13 5.90 -2.17 11.84
N LEU A 14 6.74 -1.73 10.92
CA LEU A 14 7.90 -2.51 10.47
C LEU A 14 9.10 -2.14 11.33
N THR A 15 9.59 -3.09 12.12
CA THR A 15 10.74 -2.92 13.02
C THR A 15 11.78 -4.01 12.88
N ASP A 16 11.41 -5.14 12.27
CA ASP A 16 12.29 -6.27 12.01
C ASP A 16 12.72 -6.24 10.54
N GLN A 17 14.02 -6.07 10.32
CA GLN A 17 14.64 -6.01 8.99
C GLN A 17 14.54 -7.31 8.19
N THR A 18 14.22 -8.43 8.84
CA THR A 18 14.02 -9.73 8.19
C THR A 18 12.59 -9.94 7.69
N MET A 19 11.68 -9.03 8.04
CA MET A 19 10.26 -9.11 7.71
C MET A 19 9.88 -8.07 6.65
N GLY A 20 9.27 -8.54 5.57
CA GLY A 20 8.68 -7.68 4.54
C GLY A 20 7.15 -7.68 4.60
N LEU A 21 6.54 -6.67 4.01
CA LEU A 21 5.10 -6.66 3.73
C LEU A 21 4.88 -6.86 2.24
N TYR A 22 4.14 -7.90 1.88
CA TYR A 22 3.65 -8.08 0.52
C TYR A 22 2.36 -7.29 0.33
N LEU A 23 2.37 -6.35 -0.62
CA LEU A 23 1.19 -5.58 -1.01
C LEU A 23 0.78 -6.03 -2.41
N PRO A 24 -0.33 -6.78 -2.56
CA PRO A 24 -0.89 -7.05 -3.88
C PRO A 24 -1.45 -5.75 -4.51
N PRO A 25 -1.75 -5.75 -5.81
CA PRO A 25 -2.49 -4.66 -6.44
C PRO A 25 -3.78 -4.34 -5.69
N MET A 26 -4.26 -3.10 -5.82
CA MET A 26 -5.50 -2.63 -5.17
C MET A 26 -5.44 -2.60 -3.63
N VAL A 27 -4.27 -2.32 -3.06
CA VAL A 27 -4.11 -1.95 -1.65
C VAL A 27 -3.63 -0.51 -1.54
N TRP A 28 -4.39 0.34 -0.86
CA TRP A 28 -4.00 1.70 -0.54
C TRP A 28 -3.01 1.70 0.63
N GLY A 29 -1.78 2.15 0.36
CA GLY A 29 -0.70 2.18 1.35
C GLY A 29 -0.31 3.60 1.75
N VAL A 30 -0.25 3.86 3.07
CA VAL A 30 0.32 5.09 3.64
C VAL A 30 1.54 4.76 4.48
N GLN A 31 2.69 5.29 4.07
CA GLN A 31 3.97 5.18 4.77
C GLN A 31 4.16 6.44 5.64
N TYR A 32 4.27 6.27 6.95
CA TYR A 32 4.25 7.38 7.90
C TYR A 32 4.84 6.95 9.26
N LYS A 33 5.05 7.92 10.16
CA LYS A 33 5.71 7.73 11.48
C LYS A 33 7.09 7.07 11.34
N PHE A 34 7.90 7.59 10.42
CA PHE A 34 9.30 7.19 10.32
C PHE A 34 10.08 7.70 11.54
N ASP A 35 10.89 6.83 12.15
CA ASP A 35 11.91 7.28 13.08
C ASP A 35 13.02 7.99 12.30
N ARG A 36 13.75 8.91 12.93
CA ARG A 36 14.75 9.78 12.25
C ARG A 36 15.75 9.02 11.38
N GLU A 37 16.17 7.85 11.83
CA GLU A 37 17.17 7.00 11.16
C GLU A 37 16.54 5.82 10.40
N SER A 38 15.22 5.86 10.16
CA SER A 38 14.53 4.79 9.41
C SER A 38 14.86 4.85 7.92
N VAL A 39 15.18 3.68 7.35
CA VAL A 39 15.29 3.46 5.90
C VAL A 39 14.22 2.48 5.48
N LEU A 40 13.50 2.77 4.40
CA LEU A 40 12.49 1.89 3.82
C LEU A 40 12.92 1.47 2.42
N MET A 41 13.00 0.16 2.19
CA MET A 41 13.23 -0.42 0.88
C MET A 41 11.91 -0.92 0.30
N VAL A 42 11.66 -0.60 -0.97
CA VAL A 42 10.48 -1.08 -1.71
C VAL A 42 10.96 -1.80 -2.96
N ALA A 43 10.56 -3.06 -3.10
CA ALA A 43 10.71 -3.82 -4.35
C ALA A 43 9.38 -3.80 -5.09
N ALA A 44 9.38 -3.28 -6.32
CA ALA A 44 8.20 -3.25 -7.19
C ALA A 44 8.33 -4.31 -8.28
N SER A 45 7.21 -4.93 -8.65
CA SER A 45 7.15 -5.91 -9.74
C SER A 45 7.26 -5.29 -11.13
N HIS A 46 7.03 -3.97 -11.24
CA HIS A 46 7.02 -3.22 -12.49
C HIS A 46 7.94 -2.00 -12.38
N LEU A 47 8.38 -1.50 -13.55
CA LEU A 47 9.04 -0.20 -13.66
C LEU A 47 8.06 0.92 -13.31
N TYR A 48 8.60 2.09 -12.99
CA TYR A 48 7.78 3.26 -12.69
C TYR A 48 6.92 3.67 -13.89
N GLU A 49 5.62 3.72 -13.69
CA GLU A 49 4.63 4.27 -14.61
C GLU A 49 3.70 5.20 -13.83
N SER A 50 3.64 6.48 -14.22
CA SER A 50 2.89 7.50 -13.46
C SER A 50 1.37 7.25 -13.47
N ASN A 51 0.87 6.60 -14.52
CA ASN A 51 -0.55 6.39 -14.77
C ASN A 51 -1.13 5.22 -13.97
N ASP A 52 -0.28 4.35 -13.42
CA ASP A 52 -0.69 3.22 -12.58
C ASP A 52 -1.07 3.64 -11.15
N TYR A 53 -0.85 4.91 -10.80
CA TYR A 53 -1.16 5.44 -9.48
C TYR A 53 -2.61 5.92 -9.38
N ILE A 54 -3.39 5.27 -8.52
CA ILE A 54 -4.66 5.80 -8.03
C ILE A 54 -4.34 6.76 -6.87
N ARG A 55 -4.56 8.07 -7.08
CA ARG A 55 -4.21 9.12 -6.10
C ARG A 55 -5.41 9.70 -5.35
N ASP A 56 -6.62 9.44 -5.84
CA ASP A 56 -7.85 9.80 -5.15
C ASP A 56 -8.39 8.59 -4.38
N TYR A 57 -8.65 8.79 -3.09
CA TYR A 57 -9.12 7.70 -2.23
C TYR A 57 -10.55 7.26 -2.57
N GLY A 58 -11.41 8.19 -3.03
CA GLY A 58 -12.76 7.86 -3.46
C GLY A 58 -12.77 7.00 -4.72
N ASP A 59 -11.90 7.29 -5.68
CA ASP A 59 -11.73 6.46 -6.88
C ASP A 59 -11.12 5.10 -6.55
N PHE A 60 -10.15 5.05 -5.63
CA PHE A 60 -9.64 3.79 -5.09
C PHE A 60 -10.77 2.91 -4.54
N LEU A 61 -11.65 3.45 -3.68
CA LEU A 61 -12.74 2.68 -3.09
C LEU A 61 -13.72 2.15 -4.14
N LYS A 62 -14.05 2.95 -5.16
CA LYS A 62 -14.91 2.50 -6.29
C LYS A 62 -14.27 1.34 -7.06
N LEU A 63 -12.98 1.44 -7.35
CA LEU A 63 -12.24 0.42 -8.09
C LEU A 63 -12.05 -0.86 -7.25
N ALA A 64 -11.69 -0.74 -5.98
CA ALA A 64 -11.51 -1.87 -5.08
C ALA A 64 -12.81 -2.68 -4.91
N ALA A 65 -13.95 -2.00 -4.78
CA ALA A 65 -15.27 -2.63 -4.73
C ALA A 65 -15.63 -3.37 -6.04
N ALA A 66 -15.15 -2.91 -7.19
CA ALA A 66 -15.34 -3.59 -8.48
C ALA A 66 -14.44 -4.84 -8.61
N SER A 67 -13.20 -4.78 -8.11
CA SER A 67 -12.25 -5.91 -8.13
C SER A 67 -12.66 -7.07 -7.22
N SER A 68 -13.41 -6.80 -6.13
CA SER A 68 -13.91 -7.84 -5.21
C SER A 68 -15.08 -8.67 -5.77
N LYS A 69 -15.61 -8.35 -6.95
CA LYS A 69 -16.75 -9.05 -7.59
C LYS A 69 -16.33 -10.13 -8.60
N SER A 70 -15.07 -10.56 -8.59
CA SER A 70 -14.58 -11.66 -9.44
C SER A 70 -14.28 -12.93 -8.65
#